data_AF-A0A7X9R878-F1
#
_entry.id   AF-A0A7X9R878-F1
#
_cell.length_a   1.000
_cell.length_b   1.000
_cell.length_c   1.000
_cell.angle_alpha   90.00
_cell.angle_beta   90.00
_cell.angle_gamma   90.00
#
_symmetry.space_group_name_H-M   'P 1'
#
loop_
_entity.id
_entity.type
_entity.pdbx_description
1 polymer ?
#
loop_
_entity_poly.entity_id
_entity_poly.type
_entity_poly.pdbx_seq_one_letter_code
_entity_poly.pdbx_strand_id
1 'polypeptide(L)' 'MTKAKWALVASLFALIGMPLIFLGLSIYTGQWYYFLFSLPAGLTAGITGLVSSLVQIQLEKK' A
#
# COMPACT_ATOMS: atom_id res chain seq x y z
N MET A 1 -1.04 -12.55 -19.03
CA MET A 1 -0.75 -12.09 -17.65
C MET A 1 -2.00 -11.43 -17.08
N THR A 2 -2.68 -12.11 -16.17
CA THR A 2 -4.01 -11.75 -15.65
C THR A 2 -3.95 -10.50 -14.77
N LYS A 3 -4.93 -9.60 -14.92
CA LYS A 3 -5.03 -8.29 -14.26
C LYS A 3 -4.84 -8.36 -12.73
N ALA A 4 -5.22 -9.46 -12.11
CA ALA A 4 -5.01 -9.75 -10.69
C ALA A 4 -3.54 -9.70 -10.24
N LYS A 5 -2.58 -10.14 -11.07
CA LYS A 5 -1.15 -10.06 -10.74
C LYS A 5 -0.67 -8.61 -10.63
N TRP A 6 -1.13 -7.73 -11.53
CA TRP A 6 -0.80 -6.31 -11.50
C TRP A 6 -1.44 -5.59 -10.32
N ALA A 7 -2.68 -5.94 -9.95
CA ALA A 7 -3.36 -5.41 -8.77
C ALA A 7 -2.64 -5.78 -7.45
N LEU A 8 -2.12 -7.02 -7.36
CA LEU A 8 -1.31 -7.45 -6.23
C LEU A 8 0.02 -6.69 -6.15
N VAL A 9 0.73 -6.53 -7.28
CA VAL A 9 1.98 -5.76 -7.31
C VAL A 9 1.75 -4.30 -6.94
N ALA A 10 0.69 -3.67 -7.46
CA ALA A 10 0.32 -2.29 -7.12
C ALA A 10 -0.04 -2.15 -5.62
N SER A 11 -0.77 -3.11 -5.06
CA SER A 11 -1.11 -3.12 -3.63
C SER A 11 0.13 -3.32 -2.76
N LEU A 12 1.06 -4.20 -3.15
CA LEU A 12 2.31 -4.41 -2.44
C LEU A 12 3.23 -3.18 -2.52
N PHE A 13 3.27 -2.52 -3.67
CA PHE A 13 3.99 -1.27 -3.86
C PHE A 13 3.38 -0.13 -3.03
N ALA A 14 2.06 -0.03 -2.95
CA ALA A 14 1.39 0.92 -2.07
C ALA A 14 1.67 0.63 -0.59
N LEU A 15 1.75 -0.65 -0.21
CA LEU A 15 1.98 -1.06 1.18
C LEU A 15 3.43 -0.80 1.64
N ILE A 16 4.42 -0.95 0.76
CA ILE A 16 5.85 -0.88 1.12
C ILE A 16 6.53 0.37 0.55
N GLY A 17 6.23 0.74 -0.69
CA GLY A 17 6.80 1.90 -1.37
C GLY A 17 6.34 3.22 -0.78
N MET A 18 5.06 3.34 -0.44
CA MET A 18 4.51 4.56 0.20
C MET A 18 5.20 4.87 1.54
N PRO A 19 5.31 3.92 2.50
CA PRO A 19 6.03 4.19 3.75
C PRO A 19 7.55 4.40 3.55
N LEU A 20 8.18 3.76 2.57
CA LEU A 20 9.60 4.00 2.27
C LEU A 20 9.86 5.43 1.78
N ILE A 21 9.00 5.98 0.93
CA ILE A 21 9.11 7.36 0.45
C ILE A 21 8.93 8.34 1.61
N PHE A 22 7.91 8.13 2.45
CA PHE A 22 7.67 8.97 3.62
C PHE A 22 8.75 8.82 4.70
N LEU A 23 9.39 7.66 4.82
CA LEU A 23 10.53 7.44 5.70
C LEU A 23 11.75 8.24 5.22
N GLY A 24 12.05 8.23 3.91
CA GLY A 24 13.09 9.07 3.33
C GLY A 24 12.82 10.56 3.53
N LEU A 25 11.57 11.00 3.31
CA LEU A 25 11.14 12.38 3.57
C LEU A 25 11.24 12.77 5.05
N SER A 26 10.91 11.86 5.96
CA SER A 26 11.01 12.07 7.41
C SER A 26 12.46 12.22 7.87
N ILE A 27 13.37 11.40 7.32
CA ILE A 27 14.80 11.52 7.61
C ILE A 27 15.34 12.84 7.05
N TYR A 28 14.94 13.22 5.83
CA TYR A 28 15.38 14.46 5.19
C TYR A 28 14.86 15.73 5.89
N THR A 29 13.61 15.73 6.35
CA THR A 29 12.99 16.88 7.01
C THR A 29 13.25 16.93 8.53
N GLY A 30 13.73 15.83 9.13
CA GLY A 30 13.85 15.67 10.58
C GLY A 30 12.50 15.63 11.31
N GLN A 31 11.37 15.69 10.58
CA GLN A 31 10.02 15.79 11.11
C GLN A 31 9.31 14.43 11.00
N TRP A 32 9.44 13.64 12.07
CA TRP A 32 8.82 12.32 12.21
C TRP A 32 7.28 12.32 12.14
N TYR A 33 6.67 13.50 12.27
CA TYR A 33 5.23 13.68 12.12
C TYR A 33 4.73 13.27 10.72
N TYR A 34 5.50 13.56 9.66
CA TYR A 34 5.13 13.15 8.30
C TYR A 34 5.10 11.62 8.15
N PHE A 35 6.04 10.92 8.79
CA PHE A 35 6.06 9.46 8.81
C PHE A 35 4.86 8.92 9.60
N LEU A 36 4.61 9.43 10.80
CA LEU A 36 3.49 9.03 11.67
C LEU A 36 2.11 9.30 11.06
N PHE A 37 1.94 10.39 10.31
CA PHE A 37 0.68 10.69 9.62
C PHE A 37 0.50 9.85 8.35
N SER A 38 1.60 9.50 7.68
CA SER A 38 1.57 8.62 6.50
C SER A 38 1.26 7.17 6.86
N LEU A 39 1.60 6.71 8.07
CA LEU A 39 1.39 5.34 8.51
C LEU A 39 -0.08 4.90 8.45
N PRO A 40 -1.05 5.60 9.09
CA PRO A 40 -2.45 5.21 8.98
C PRO A 40 -2.95 5.35 7.54
N ALA A 41 -2.59 6.42 6.81
CA ALA A 41 -3.02 6.60 5.42
C ALA A 41 -2.51 5.47 4.48
N GLY A 42 -1.23 5.12 4.58
CA GLY A 42 -0.58 4.07 3.79
C GLY A 42 -1.04 2.67 4.18
N LEU A 43 -1.22 2.40 5.48
CA LEU A 43 -1.81 1.15 5.95
C LEU A 43 -3.25 0.98 5.46
N THR A 44 -4.06 2.03 5.55
CA THR A 44 -5.46 1.96 5.11
C THR A 44 -5.53 1.72 3.60
N ALA A 45 -4.78 2.49 2.80
CA ALA A 45 -4.74 2.31 1.35
C ALA A 45 -4.19 0.93 0.93
N GLY A 46 -3.10 0.48 1.56
CA GLY A 46 -2.48 -0.82 1.27
C GLY A 46 -3.36 -2.01 1.67
N ILE A 47 -3.98 -1.96 2.86
CA ILE A 47 -4.90 -3.01 3.33
C ILE A 47 -6.17 -3.04 2.48
N THR A 48 -6.77 -1.89 2.16
CA THR A 48 -7.95 -1.83 1.29
C THR A 48 -7.65 -2.36 -0.12
N GLY A 49 -6.49 -2.04 -0.69
CA GLY A 49 -6.04 -2.59 -1.98
C GLY A 49 -5.83 -4.10 -1.96
N LEU A 50 -5.23 -4.62 -0.88
CA LEU A 50 -5.05 -6.05 -0.66
C LEU A 50 -6.40 -6.77 -0.50
N VAL A 51 -7.29 -6.26 0.34
CA VAL A 51 -8.61 -6.86 0.60
C VAL A 51 -9.46 -6.87 -0.68
N SER A 52 -9.51 -5.76 -1.41
CA SER A 52 -10.25 -5.69 -2.68
C SER A 52 -9.70 -6.65 -3.73
N SER A 53 -8.38 -6.78 -3.84
CA SER A 53 -7.73 -7.75 -4.73
C SER A 53 -8.04 -9.20 -4.31
N LEU A 54 -8.00 -9.50 -3.01
CA LEU A 54 -8.33 -10.83 -2.48
C LEU A 54 -9.80 -11.19 -2.69
N VAL A 55 -10.71 -10.23 -2.50
CA VAL A 55 -12.14 -10.39 -2.75
C VAL A 55 -12.40 -10.64 -4.23
N GLN A 56 -11.75 -9.90 -5.15
CA GLN A 56 -11.85 -10.16 -6.59
C GLN A 56 -11.38 -11.57 -6.96
N ILE A 57 -10.27 -12.04 -6.40
CA ILE A 57 -9.75 -13.38 -6.66
C ILE A 57 -10.71 -14.47 -6.14
N GLN A 58 -11.38 -14.24 -5.02
CA GLN A 58 -12.40 -15.14 -4.46
C GLN A 58 -13.67 -15.16 -5.31
N LEU A 59 -14.10 -14.00 -5.82
CA LEU A 59 -15.27 -13.87 -6.70
C LEU A 59 -15.02 -14.46 -8.09
N GLU A 60 -13.82 -14.33 -8.66
CA GLU A 60 -13.45 -14.99 -9.93
C GLU A 60 -13.34 -16.53 -9.82
N LYS A 61 -13.19 -17.06 -8.60
CA LYS A 61 -13.09 -18.51 -8.35
C LYS A 61 -14.44 -19.21 -8.12
N LYS A 62 -15.53 -18.46 -7.95
CA LYS A 62 -16.86 -18.98 -7.66
C LYS A 62 -17.74 -18.96 -8.91
#